data_AF-A0AAI8HJZ4-F1
#
_entry.id   AF-A0AAI8HJZ4-F1
#
_cell.length_a   1.000
_cell.length_b   1.000
_cell.length_c   1.000
_cell.angle_alpha   90.00
_cell.angle_beta   90.00
_cell.angle_gamma   90.00
#
_symmetry.space_group_name_H-M   'P 1'
#
loop_
_entity.id
_entity.type
_entity.pdbx_description
1 polymer ?
#
loop_
_entity_poly.entity_id
_entity_poly.type
_entity_poly.pdbx_seq_one_letter_code
_entity_poly.pdbx_strand_id
1 'polypeptide(L)' 'MPNKKVPNRLITEKSPYLLQHAYNPVDWYPWCDEAFEKAKRENKPVLLSIGYG' A
#
# COMPACT_ATOMS: atom_id res chain seq x y z
N MET A 1 -23.99 1.12 -10.28
CA MET A 1 -23.32 2.14 -9.45
C MET A 1 -21.82 1.97 -9.65
N PRO A 2 -21.03 3.00 -9.99
CA PRO A 2 -19.59 2.82 -10.07
C PRO A 2 -19.09 2.44 -8.67
N ASN A 3 -18.43 1.28 -8.58
CA ASN A 3 -17.88 0.74 -7.35
C ASN A 3 -16.98 1.82 -6.72
N LYS A 4 -17.35 2.37 -5.56
CA LYS A 4 -16.60 3.45 -4.92
C LYS A 4 -15.25 2.87 -4.50
N LYS A 5 -14.20 3.13 -5.29
CA LYS A 5 -12.85 2.64 -4.99
C LYS A 5 -12.36 3.36 -3.73
N VAL A 6 -12.17 2.61 -2.65
CA VAL A 6 -11.56 3.10 -1.41
C VAL A 6 -10.05 3.12 -1.63
N PRO A 7 -9.37 4.26 -1.47
CA PRO A 7 -7.93 4.29 -1.60
C PRO A 7 -7.26 3.62 -0.39
N ASN A 8 -6.12 2.97 -0.64
CA ASN A 8 -5.17 2.55 0.39
C ASN A 8 -4.19 3.71 0.72
N ARG A 9 -3.18 3.43 1.53
CA ARG A 9 -2.23 4.43 2.05
C ARG A 9 -1.34 5.06 0.98
N LEU A 10 -1.20 4.45 -0.19
CA LEU A 10 -0.39 5.00 -1.27
C LEU A 10 -0.96 6.30 -1.87
N ILE A 11 -2.21 6.67 -1.55
CA ILE A 11 -2.85 7.89 -2.07
C ILE A 11 -2.13 9.19 -1.67
N THR A 12 -1.28 9.16 -0.63
CA THR A 12 -0.50 10.31 -0.15
C THR A 12 0.94 10.33 -0.68
N GLU A 13 1.35 9.33 -1.45
CA GLU A 13 2.69 9.26 -2.01
C GLU A 13 2.89 10.26 -3.16
N LYS A 14 4.14 10.68 -3.36
CA LYS A 14 4.49 11.59 -4.47
C LYS A 14 4.79 10.85 -5.78
N SER A 15 5.15 9.57 -5.68
CA SER A 15 5.53 8.76 -6.84
C SER A 15 4.31 8.46 -7.72
N PRO A 16 4.33 8.82 -9.02
CA PRO A 16 3.25 8.47 -9.94
C PRO A 16 3.02 6.96 -10.02
N TYR A 17 4.09 6.16 -9.93
CA TYR A 17 4.00 4.70 -9.91
C TYR A 17 3.20 4.20 -8.70
N LEU A 18 3.47 4.71 -7.49
CA LEU A 18 2.74 4.31 -6.29
C LEU A 18 1.28 4.79 -6.31
N LEU A 19 1.03 6.00 -6.82
CA LEU A 19 -0.33 6.55 -6.94
C LEU A 19 -1.23 5.72 -7.87
N GLN A 20 -0.67 5.11 -8.92
CA GLN A 20 -1.41 4.19 -9.80
C GLN A 20 -1.96 2.97 -9.04
N HIS A 21 -1.32 2.58 -7.93
CA HIS A 21 -1.72 1.45 -7.08
C HIS A 21 -2.58 1.86 -5.87
N ALA A 22 -2.88 3.16 -5.71
CA ALA A 22 -3.62 3.66 -4.55
C ALA A 22 -5.05 3.13 -4.44
N TYR A 23 -5.67 2.69 -5.54
CA TYR A 23 -7.04 2.17 -5.55
C TYR A 23 -7.11 0.65 -5.79
N ASN A 24 -5.96 -0.03 -5.69
CA ASN A 24 -5.93 -1.49 -5.74
C ASN A 24 -6.59 -2.07 -4.48
N PRO A 25 -7.24 -3.25 -4.59
CA PRO A 25 -7.95 -3.86 -3.46
C PRO A 25 -7.02 -4.34 -2.34
N VAL A 26 -5.71 -4.42 -2.60
CA VAL A 26 -4.70 -4.71 -1.59
C VAL A 26 -4.44 -3.45 -0.76
N ASP A 27 -4.47 -3.58 0.56
CA ASP A 27 -4.12 -2.50 1.50
C ASP A 27 -2.60 -2.28 1.53
N TRP A 28 -2.08 -1.66 0.46
CA TRP A 28 -0.67 -1.34 0.35
C TRP A 28 -0.24 -0.27 1.35
N TYR A 29 0.93 -0.50 1.94
CA TYR A 29 1.69 0.50 2.70
C TYR A 29 2.87 0.95 1.84
N PRO A 30 3.29 2.22 1.92
CA PRO A 30 4.62 2.60 1.47
C PRO A 30 5.68 1.93 2.35
N TRP A 31 6.96 2.07 1.97
CA TRP A 31 8.05 1.61 2.83
C TRP A 31 8.13 2.49 4.08
N CYS A 32 7.64 1.99 5.22
CA CYS A 32 7.61 2.72 6.48
C CYS A 32 7.63 1.78 7.70
N ASP A 33 7.99 2.31 8.87
CA ASP A 33 8.03 1.55 10.13
C ASP A 33 6.65 1.00 10.53
N GLU A 34 5.57 1.74 10.24
CA GLU A 34 4.20 1.30 10.56
C GLU A 34 3.86 -0.05 9.90
N ALA A 35 4.32 -0.28 8.67
CA ALA A 35 4.10 -1.54 7.95
C ALA A 35 4.75 -2.72 8.68
N PHE A 36 5.99 -2.55 9.14
CA PHE A 36 6.73 -3.58 9.87
C PHE A 36 6.19 -3.80 11.28
N GLU A 37 5.82 -2.74 11.99
CA GLU A 37 5.23 -2.85 13.32
C GLU A 37 3.85 -3.54 13.28
N LYS A 38 3.05 -3.28 12.24
CA LYS A 38 1.81 -4.02 12.01
C LYS A 38 2.08 -5.50 11.73
N ALA A 39 3.05 -5.81 10.87
CA ALA A 39 3.42 -7.19 10.52
C ALA A 39 3.87 -7.98 11.76
N LYS A 40 4.73 -7.39 12.60
CA LYS A 40 5.15 -7.98 13.88
C LYS A 40 3.98 -8.21 14.82
N ARG A 41 3.14 -7.18 15.04
CA ARG A 41 1.98 -7.25 15.96
C ARG A 41 0.96 -8.30 15.54
N GLU A 42 0.73 -8.43 14.23
CA GLU A 42 -0.23 -9.40 13.68
C GLU A 42 0.40 -10.78 13.44
N ASN A 43 1.71 -10.95 13.68
CA ASN A 43 2.47 -12.15 13.36
C ASN A 43 2.25 -12.62 11.91
N LYS A 44 2.37 -11.69 10.96
CA LYS A 44 2.20 -11.92 9.52
C LYS A 44 3.49 -11.57 8.77
N PRO A 45 3.83 -12.30 7.70
CA PRO A 45 4.95 -11.95 6.85
C PRO A 45 4.69 -10.65 6.08
N VAL A 46 5.76 -9.97 5.67
CA VAL A 46 5.69 -8.80 4.77
C VAL A 46 5.83 -9.28 3.33
N LEU A 47 4.84 -8.97 2.48
CA LEU A 47 4.97 -9.10 1.03
C LEU A 47 5.54 -7.79 0.47
N LEU A 48 6.82 -7.82 0.07
CA LEU A 48 7.47 -6.68 -0.55
C LEU A 48 7.38 -6.77 -2.08
N SER A 49 6.81 -5.75 -2.71
CA SER A 49 6.80 -5.58 -4.17
C SER A 49 7.59 -4.33 -4.54
N ILE A 50 8.58 -4.48 -5.42
CA ILE A 50 9.41 -3.38 -5.90
C ILE A 50 9.20 -3.28 -7.41
N GLY A 51 8.83 -2.08 -7.86
CA GLY A 51 8.74 -1.73 -9.27
C GLY A 51 9.84 -0.75 -9.65
N TYR A 52 10.13 -0.70 -10.94
CA TYR A 52 10.93 0.37 -11.52
C TYR A 52 9.96 1.44 -12.05
N GLY A 53 10.32 2.71 -11.81
CA GLY A 53 9.60 3.87 -12.32
C GLY A 53 10.23 4.40 -13.60
#